data_AF-A0A3S0HMI5-F1
#
_entry.id   AF-A0A3S0HMI5-F1
#
_cell.length_a   1.000
_cell.length_b   1.000
_cell.length_c   1.000
_cell.angle_alpha   90.00
_cell.angle_beta   90.00
_cell.angle_gamma   90.00
#
_symmetry.space_group_name_H-M   'P 1'
#
loop_
_entity.id
_entity.type
_entity.pdbx_description
1 polymer ?
#
loop_
_entity_poly.entity_id
_entity_poly.type
_entity_poly.pdbx_seq_one_letter_code
_entity_poly.pdbx_strand_id
1 'polypeptide(L)'
;QYRMACDEGQEEHLIDLAERFDRYVSHLKDSFGEIGDQRLTVMAGIMVMDELSELAKRVKGMESEVLTLRKTRDEALTKADKSDSVLTTALGALAQRMEDLTATLAVKKA
;
A
#
# COMPACT_ATOMS: atom_id res chain seq x y z
N GLN A 1 -13.88 -2.12 38.77
CA GLN A 1 -12.42 -1.91 38.67
C GLN A 1 -11.80 -3.24 38.26
N TYR A 2 -11.12 -3.28 37.11
CA TYR A 2 -10.44 -4.48 36.60
C TYR A 2 -8.93 -4.30 36.74
N ARG A 3 -8.21 -5.38 37.06
CA ARG A 3 -6.74 -5.40 37.07
C ARG A 3 -6.26 -6.11 35.81
N MET A 4 -5.35 -5.48 35.09
CA MET A 4 -4.69 -6.06 33.93
C MET A 4 -3.20 -6.22 34.23
N ALA A 5 -2.62 -7.32 33.76
CA ALA A 5 -1.18 -7.49 33.73
C ALA A 5 -0.63 -6.73 32.52
N CYS A 6 0.51 -6.07 32.70
CA CYS A 6 1.21 -5.35 31.64
C CYS A 6 2.69 -5.71 31.69
N ASP A 7 3.32 -5.76 30.52
CA ASP A 7 4.77 -5.87 30.41
C ASP A 7 5.42 -4.49 30.60
N GLU A 8 6.70 -4.47 30.95
CA GLU A 8 7.46 -3.23 31.17
C GLU A 8 7.40 -2.34 29.92
N GLY A 9 6.94 -1.09 30.11
CA GLY A 9 6.79 -0.11 29.04
C GLY A 9 5.46 -0.15 28.24
N GLN A 10 4.55 -1.10 28.52
CA GLN A 10 3.23 -1.16 27.86
C GLN A 10 2.12 -0.39 28.59
N GLU A 11 2.42 0.17 29.75
CA GLU A 11 1.44 0.80 30.65
C GLU A 11 0.65 1.93 29.97
N GLU A 12 1.34 2.87 29.34
CA GLU A 12 0.72 4.01 28.65
C GLU A 12 -0.17 3.55 27.50
N HIS A 13 0.28 2.56 26.73
CA HIS A 13 -0.50 2.01 25.62
C HIS A 13 -1.78 1.32 26.11
N LEU A 14 -1.69 0.55 27.20
CA LEU A 14 -2.86 -0.09 27.80
C LEU A 14 -3.85 0.91 28.38
N ILE A 15 -3.36 2.02 28.95
CA ILE A 15 -4.22 3.11 29.41
C ILE A 15 -4.96 3.76 28.23
N ASP A 16 -4.27 4.10 27.13
CA ASP A 16 -4.92 4.63 25.93
C ASP A 16 -5.98 3.66 25.38
N LEU A 17 -5.67 2.37 25.28
CA LEU A 17 -6.62 1.34 24.84
C LEU A 17 -7.84 1.27 25.76
N ALA A 18 -7.64 1.34 27.08
CA ALA A 18 -8.72 1.33 28.05
C ALA A 18 -9.61 2.58 27.92
N GLU A 19 -9.02 3.77 27.80
CA GLU A 19 -9.75 5.03 27.60
C GLU A 19 -10.54 5.03 26.29
N ARG A 20 -9.96 4.48 25.22
CA ARG A 20 -10.65 4.29 23.94
C ARG A 20 -11.85 3.38 24.09
N PHE A 21 -11.66 2.23 24.73
CA PHE A 21 -12.75 1.28 24.96
C PHE A 21 -13.86 1.86 25.86
N ASP A 22 -13.49 2.61 26.89
CA ASP A 22 -14.42 3.30 27.78
C ASP A 22 -15.31 4.30 27.03
N ARG A 23 -14.78 4.99 26.01
CA ARG A 23 -15.60 5.85 25.13
C ARG A 23 -16.66 5.07 24.36
N TYR A 24 -16.36 3.86 23.87
CA TYR A 24 -17.38 3.02 23.22
C TYR A 24 -18.46 2.59 24.20
N VAL A 25 -18.07 2.17 25.42
CA VAL A 25 -19.02 1.77 26.46
C VAL A 25 -19.89 2.95 26.89
N SER A 26 -19.31 4.12 27.10
CA SER A 26 -20.02 5.35 27.47
C SER A 26 -20.99 5.80 26.38
N HIS A 27 -20.56 5.78 25.11
CA HIS A 27 -21.43 6.09 23.98
C HIS A 27 -22.64 5.13 23.88
N LEU A 28 -22.42 3.83 24.12
CA LEU A 28 -23.51 2.86 24.14
C LEU A 28 -24.45 3.07 25.33
N LYS A 29 -23.92 3.44 26.50
CA LYS A 29 -24.73 3.78 27.67
C LYS A 29 -25.65 4.97 27.39
N ASP A 30 -25.14 6.01 26.75
CA ASP A 30 -25.94 7.19 26.38
C ASP A 30 -27.01 6.85 25.33
N SER A 31 -26.69 5.95 24.38
CA SER A 31 -27.58 5.59 23.28
C SER A 31 -28.69 4.62 23.69
N PHE A 32 -28.39 3.66 24.56
CA PHE A 32 -29.28 2.55 24.90
C PHE A 32 -29.87 2.63 26.31
N GLY A 33 -29.50 3.63 27.11
CA GLY A 33 -29.99 3.84 28.48
C GLY A 33 -29.38 2.86 29.49
N GLU A 34 -30.04 2.67 30.64
CA GLU A 34 -29.59 1.76 31.70
C GLU A 34 -29.85 0.29 31.33
N ILE A 35 -29.08 -0.21 30.37
CA ILE A 35 -28.87 -1.64 30.14
C ILE A 35 -27.72 -2.09 31.06
N GLY A 36 -27.79 -3.32 31.58
CA GLY A 36 -26.72 -3.83 32.46
C GLY A 36 -25.32 -3.75 31.84
N ASP A 37 -24.35 -3.28 32.62
CA ASP A 37 -22.95 -3.01 32.23
C ASP A 37 -22.28 -4.16 31.47
N GLN A 38 -22.61 -5.41 31.82
CA GLN A 38 -22.07 -6.58 31.14
C GLN A 38 -22.48 -6.62 29.65
N ARG A 39 -23.74 -6.28 29.34
CA ARG A 39 -24.24 -6.27 27.96
C ARG A 39 -23.60 -5.14 27.16
N LEU A 40 -23.46 -3.96 27.76
CA LEU A 40 -22.77 -2.82 27.15
C LEU A 40 -21.31 -3.16 26.83
N THR A 41 -20.60 -3.79 27.76
CA THR A 41 -19.21 -4.23 27.57
C THR A 41 -19.09 -5.24 26.43
N VAL A 42 -20.00 -6.23 26.35
CA VAL A 42 -20.01 -7.23 25.27
C VAL A 42 -20.31 -6.57 23.92
N MET A 43 -21.29 -5.65 23.86
CA MET A 43 -21.60 -4.91 22.65
C MET A 43 -20.41 -4.06 22.17
N ALA A 44 -19.76 -3.31 23.08
CA ALA A 44 -18.56 -2.54 22.77
C ALA A 44 -17.44 -3.44 22.23
N GLY A 45 -17.22 -4.61 22.86
CA GLY A 45 -16.24 -5.59 22.39
C GLY A 45 -16.52 -6.08 20.97
N ILE A 46 -17.77 -6.44 20.67
CA ILE A 46 -18.16 -6.89 19.31
C ILE A 46 -17.97 -5.77 18.29
N MET A 47 -18.33 -4.53 18.62
CA MET A 47 -18.14 -3.38 17.73
C MET A 47 -16.67 -3.13 17.40
N VAL A 48 -15.79 -3.17 18.40
CA VAL A 48 -14.35 -3.01 18.20
C VAL A 48 -13.80 -4.13 17.30
N MET A 49 -14.27 -5.37 17.49
CA MET A 49 -13.86 -6.50 16.64
C MET A 49 -14.35 -6.36 15.19
N ASP A 50 -15.56 -5.82 14.99
CA ASP A 50 -16.08 -5.53 13.66
C ASP A 50 -15.25 -4.43 12.96
N GLU A 51 -14.93 -3.34 13.67
CA GLU A 51 -14.08 -2.27 13.14
C GLU A 51 -12.67 -2.77 12.77
N LEU A 52 -12.07 -3.60 13.62
CA LEU A 52 -10.78 -4.24 13.35
C LEU A 52 -10.85 -5.13 12.09
N SER A 53 -11.90 -5.92 11.96
CA SER A 53 -12.13 -6.79 10.79
C SER A 53 -12.24 -5.97 9.51
N GLU A 54 -12.96 -4.85 9.56
CA GLU A 54 -13.15 -3.96 8.40
C GLU A 54 -11.85 -3.24 8.02
N LEU A 55 -11.07 -2.79 9.00
CA LEU A 55 -9.74 -2.23 8.77
C LEU A 55 -8.78 -3.27 8.17
N ALA A 56 -8.79 -4.51 8.66
CA ALA A 56 -7.97 -5.58 8.12
C ALA A 56 -8.30 -5.88 6.65
N LYS A 57 -9.59 -5.89 6.28
CA LYS A 57 -10.02 -6.02 4.87
C LYS A 57 -9.50 -4.87 4.01
N ARG A 58 -9.59 -3.62 4.51
CA ARG A 58 -9.09 -2.43 3.81
C ARG A 58 -7.58 -2.49 3.58
N VAL A 59 -6.81 -2.88 4.61
CA VAL A 59 -5.36 -3.05 4.50
C VAL A 59 -5.03 -4.09 3.43
N LYS A 60 -5.68 -5.25 3.45
CA LYS A 60 -5.50 -6.29 2.42
C LYS A 60 -5.82 -5.78 1.01
N GLY A 61 -6.85 -4.95 0.86
CA GLY A 61 -7.17 -4.28 -0.40
C GLY A 61 -6.03 -3.38 -0.88
N MET A 62 -5.52 -2.52 0.00
CA MET A 62 -4.39 -1.63 -0.30
C MET A 62 -3.12 -2.41 -0.66
N GLU A 63 -2.83 -3.51 0.04
CA GLU A 63 -1.69 -4.38 -0.28
C GLU A 63 -1.80 -4.95 -1.70
N SER A 64 -3.00 -5.38 -2.10
CA SER A 64 -3.28 -5.87 -3.46
C SER A 64 -3.09 -4.78 -4.53
N GLU A 65 -3.53 -3.55 -4.24
CA GLU A 65 -3.32 -2.41 -5.13
C GLU A 65 -1.83 -2.07 -5.28
N VAL A 66 -1.07 -2.06 -4.17
CA VAL A 66 0.38 -1.84 -4.19
C VAL A 66 1.09 -2.90 -5.04
N LEU A 67 0.71 -4.18 -4.91
CA LEU A 67 1.27 -5.25 -5.75
C LEU A 67 0.96 -5.02 -7.23
N THR A 68 -0.26 -4.62 -7.54
CA THR A 68 -0.68 -4.33 -8.92
C THR A 68 0.10 -3.14 -9.50
N LEU A 69 0.26 -2.06 -8.73
CA LEU A 69 1.04 -0.89 -9.13
C LEU A 69 2.51 -1.24 -9.37
N ARG A 70 3.11 -2.05 -8.49
CA ARG A 70 4.49 -2.54 -8.67
C ARG A 70 4.65 -3.34 -9.95
N LYS A 71 3.72 -4.26 -10.23
CA LYS A 71 3.72 -5.06 -11.45
C LYS A 71 3.59 -4.19 -12.71
N THR A 72 2.63 -3.26 -12.73
CA THR A 72 2.46 -2.32 -13.86
C THR A 72 3.71 -1.46 -14.07
N ARG A 73 4.36 -1.02 -12.98
CA ARG A 73 5.63 -0.29 -13.05
C ARG A 73 6.74 -1.14 -13.66
N ASP A 74 6.89 -2.39 -13.24
CA ASP A 74 7.91 -3.31 -13.78
C ASP A 74 7.68 -3.61 -15.27
N GLU A 75 6.43 -3.80 -15.68
CA GLU A 75 6.04 -3.97 -17.08
C GLU A 75 6.34 -2.73 -17.92
N ALA A 76 6.07 -1.53 -17.39
CA ALA A 76 6.37 -0.26 -18.06
C ALA A 76 7.87 -0.05 -18.23
N LEU A 77 8.69 -0.33 -17.20
CA LEU A 77 10.15 -0.28 -17.28
C LEU A 77 10.68 -1.26 -18.33
N THR A 78 10.22 -2.51 -18.30
CA THR A 78 10.64 -3.53 -19.28
C THR A 78 10.27 -3.13 -20.71
N LYS A 79 9.12 -2.48 -20.90
CA LYS A 79 8.71 -1.95 -22.22
C LYS A 79 9.60 -0.79 -22.66
N ALA A 80 9.93 0.13 -21.75
CA ALA A 80 10.84 1.23 -22.03
C ALA A 80 12.23 0.73 -22.44
N ASP A 81 12.81 -0.21 -21.70
CA ASP A 81 14.12 -0.81 -22.02
C ASP A 81 14.13 -1.49 -23.40
N LYS A 82 13.05 -2.22 -23.74
CA LYS A 82 12.89 -2.81 -25.07
C LYS A 82 12.79 -1.74 -26.16
N SER A 83 12.02 -0.68 -25.95
CA SER A 83 11.95 0.42 -26.90
C SER A 83 13.30 1.12 -27.08
N ASP A 84 14.04 1.34 -25.99
CA ASP A 84 15.34 2.01 -26.00
C ASP A 84 16.40 1.18 -26.75
N SER A 85 16.44 -0.14 -26.53
CA SER A 85 17.33 -1.05 -27.28
C SER A 85 17.01 -1.10 -28.79
N VAL A 86 15.73 -1.11 -29.16
CA VAL A 86 15.30 -1.06 -30.58
C VAL A 86 15.72 0.26 -31.22
N LEU A 87 15.52 1.39 -30.53
CA LEU A 87 15.91 2.71 -31.01
C LEU A 87 17.43 2.81 -31.18
N THR A 88 18.20 2.36 -30.20
CA THR A 88 19.67 2.35 -30.25
C THR A 88 20.17 1.53 -31.44
N THR A 89 19.57 0.36 -31.68
CA THR A 89 19.92 -0.49 -32.83
C THR A 89 19.60 0.18 -34.16
N ALA A 90 18.43 0.80 -34.28
CA ALA A 90 18.01 1.49 -35.51
C ALA A 90 18.89 2.72 -35.81
N LEU A 91 19.24 3.49 -34.77
CA LEU A 91 20.15 4.63 -34.88
C LEU A 91 21.56 4.19 -35.29
N GLY A 92 22.08 3.10 -34.71
CA GLY A 92 23.36 2.51 -35.12
C GLY A 92 23.36 2.07 -36.60
N ALA A 93 22.30 1.41 -37.05
CA ALA A 93 22.16 1.00 -38.45
C ALA A 93 22.04 2.21 -39.40
N LEU A 94 21.37 3.28 -38.98
CA LEU A 94 21.29 4.52 -39.76
C LEU A 94 22.66 5.20 -39.88
N ALA A 95 23.40 5.29 -38.78
CA ALA A 95 24.76 5.85 -38.77
C ALA A 95 25.67 5.08 -39.73
N GLN A 96 25.65 3.75 -39.69
CA GLN A 96 26.43 2.91 -40.61
C GLN A 96 26.08 3.18 -42.08
N ARG A 97 24.78 3.29 -42.40
CA ARG A 97 24.34 3.62 -43.77
C ARG A 97 24.81 5.00 -44.22
N MET A 98 24.84 5.99 -43.31
CA MET A 98 25.36 7.31 -43.62
C MET A 98 26.85 7.25 -43.95
N GLU A 99 27.63 6.53 -43.15
CA GLU A 99 29.07 6.30 -43.38
C GLU A 99 29.33 5.64 -44.74
N ASP A 100 28.59 4.56 -45.06
CA ASP A 100 28.69 3.85 -46.34
C ASP A 100 28.37 4.78 -47.53
N LEU A 101 27.33 5.63 -47.39
CA LEU A 101 26.93 6.57 -48.43
C LEU A 101 28.03 7.62 -48.66
N THR A 102 28.60 8.16 -47.58
CA THR A 102 29.73 9.10 -47.67
C THR A 102 30.97 8.45 -48.30
N ALA A 103 31.30 7.21 -47.95
CA ALA A 103 32.42 6.48 -48.55
C ALA A 103 32.22 6.29 -50.06
N THR A 104 31.01 5.89 -50.47
CA THR A 104 30.66 5.69 -51.88
C THR A 104 30.76 6.98 -52.68
N LEU A 105 30.28 8.10 -52.12
CA LEU A 105 30.37 9.42 -52.76
C LEU A 105 31.82 9.93 -52.86
N ALA A 106 32.68 9.63 -51.88
CA ALA A 106 34.08 10.00 -51.90
C ALA A 106 34.86 9.26 -53.01
N VAL A 107 34.61 7.94 -53.17
CA VAL A 107 35.26 7.12 -54.20
C VAL A 107 34.85 7.55 -55.61
N LYS A 108 33.60 7.96 -55.83
CA LYS A 108 33.10 8.38 -57.16
C LYS A 108 33.65 9.74 -57.63
N LYS A 109 34.30 10.50 -56.75
CA LYS A 109 34.83 11.84 -57.03
C LYS A 109 36.33 11.85 -57.36
N ALA A 110 37.02 10.72 -57.17
CA ALA A 110 38.42 10.48 -57.56
C ALA A 110 38.47 9.81 -58.95
#